data_AF-A0AAQ3U6X1-F1
#
_entry.id   AF-A0AAQ3U6X1-F1
#
_cell.length_a   1.000
_cell.length_b   1.000
_cell.length_c   1.000
_cell.angle_alpha   90.00
_cell.angle_beta   90.00
_cell.angle_gamma   90.00
#
_symmetry.space_group_name_H-M   'P 1'
#
loop_
_entity.id
_entity.type
_entity.pdbx_description
1 polymer ?
#
loop_
_entity_poly.entity_id
_entity_poly.type
_entity_poly.pdbx_seq_one_letter_code
_entity_poly.pdbx_strand_id
1 'polypeptide(L)'
;MRRSPLAACLALAVALLACGHERAAAVPAALSTASRWVVDESGSRVKLACVNWPSHLEPMLAEGLGKQPVGAIAGDVAAMGFNCVRLTWPTFMVTNASYSSLTVAQSFQRLNLTESLAGIRVNNPGLVDLKLIDAFKAR
;
A
#
# COMPACT_ATOMS: atom_id res chain seq x y z
N MET A 1 42.91 -32.59 19.12
CA MET A 1 41.75 -31.77 19.53
C MET A 1 40.73 -31.74 18.39
N ARG A 2 39.74 -32.63 18.41
CA ARG A 2 38.64 -32.65 17.41
C ARG A 2 37.53 -31.72 17.89
N ARG A 3 37.30 -30.62 17.18
CA ARG A 3 36.14 -29.75 17.42
C ARG A 3 34.89 -30.53 17.00
N SER A 4 34.00 -30.80 17.95
CA SER A 4 32.79 -31.58 17.71
C SER A 4 31.81 -30.76 16.84
N PRO A 5 31.35 -31.29 15.69
CA PRO A 5 30.47 -30.55 14.77
C PRO A 5 29.09 -30.27 15.36
N LEU A 6 28.73 -31.00 16.42
CA LEU A 6 27.45 -30.87 17.13
C LEU A 6 27.27 -29.49 17.80
N ALA A 7 28.36 -28.87 18.28
CA ALA A 7 28.29 -27.55 18.91
C ALA A 7 28.01 -26.44 17.88
N ALA A 8 28.50 -26.59 16.64
CA ALA A 8 28.25 -25.66 15.55
C ALA A 8 26.80 -25.77 15.03
N CYS A 9 26.24 -26.98 14.98
CA CYS A 9 24.86 -27.19 14.57
C CYS A 9 23.84 -26.62 15.58
N LEU A 10 24.14 -26.68 16.88
CA LEU A 10 23.24 -26.14 17.92
C LEU A 10 23.18 -24.60 17.88
N ALA A 11 24.31 -23.94 17.63
CA ALA A 11 24.36 -22.47 17.51
C ALA A 11 23.58 -21.95 16.29
N LEU A 12 23.59 -22.70 15.18
CA LEU A 12 22.84 -22.34 13.97
C LEU A 12 21.32 -22.51 14.16
N ALA A 13 20.89 -23.53 14.92
CA ALA A 13 19.49 -23.76 15.23
C ALA A 13 18.88 -22.65 16.11
N VAL A 14 19.65 -22.08 17.04
CA VAL A 14 19.19 -20.96 17.90
C VAL A 14 19.11 -19.65 17.11
N ALA A 15 19.99 -19.41 16.14
CA ALA A 15 19.93 -18.22 15.28
C ALA A 15 18.68 -18.22 14.36
N LEU A 16 18.22 -19.40 13.92
CA LEU A 16 17.00 -19.56 13.12
C LEU A 16 15.70 -19.32 13.92
N LEU A 17 15.74 -19.46 15.25
CA LEU A 17 14.61 -19.17 16.15
C LEU A 17 14.51 -17.69 16.54
N ALA A 18 15.57 -16.90 16.31
CA ALA A 18 15.62 -15.48 16.64
C ALA A 18 15.25 -14.55 15.47
N CYS A 19 14.87 -15.09 14.30
CA CYS A 19 14.12 -14.32 13.31
C CYS A 19 12.71 -14.08 13.87
N GLY A 20 12.63 -13.08 14.77
CA GLY A 20 11.37 -12.46 15.13
C GLY A 20 10.66 -12.11 13.83
N HIS A 21 9.51 -12.75 13.60
CA HIS A 21 8.54 -12.21 12.68
C HIS A 21 8.31 -10.76 13.12
N GLU A 22 8.82 -9.80 12.34
CA GLU A 22 8.19 -8.49 12.31
C GLU A 22 6.75 -8.77 11.90
N ARG A 23 5.86 -8.79 12.89
CA ARG A 23 4.43 -8.71 12.60
C ARG A 23 4.30 -7.40 11.85
N ALA A 24 4.03 -7.48 10.55
CA ALA A 24 3.47 -6.36 9.81
C ALA A 24 2.40 -5.75 10.72
N ALA A 25 2.59 -4.50 11.13
CA ALA A 25 1.68 -3.84 12.05
C ALA A 25 0.28 -4.03 11.48
N ALA A 26 -0.55 -4.78 12.21
CA ALA A 26 -1.90 -5.06 11.77
C ALA A 26 -2.58 -3.72 11.47
N VAL A 27 -3.32 -3.66 10.35
CA VAL A 27 -4.20 -2.54 10.02
C VAL A 27 -4.92 -2.17 11.32
N PRO A 28 -4.86 -0.91 11.78
CA PRO A 28 -5.36 -0.58 13.10
C PRO A 28 -6.84 -1.01 13.16
N ALA A 29 -7.09 -1.95 14.07
CA ALA A 29 -8.18 -1.92 15.03
C ALA A 29 -8.99 -0.61 14.96
N ALA A 30 -10.31 -0.70 14.89
CA ALA A 30 -11.18 0.44 14.62
C ALA A 30 -10.82 1.63 15.52
N LEU A 31 -10.38 2.75 14.92
CA LEU A 31 -10.00 3.94 15.67
C LEU A 31 -11.26 4.64 16.20
N SER A 32 -11.15 5.22 17.39
CA SER A 32 -12.21 6.03 18.00
C SER A 32 -11.67 7.34 18.56
N THR A 33 -12.55 8.18 19.11
CA THR A 33 -12.16 9.43 19.76
C THR A 33 -12.42 9.39 21.26
N ALA A 34 -11.48 9.94 22.02
CA ALA A 34 -11.60 10.16 23.46
C ALA A 34 -11.27 11.63 23.76
N SER A 35 -12.32 12.45 23.97
CA SER A 35 -12.20 13.91 24.01
C SER A 35 -11.50 14.42 22.73
N ARG A 36 -10.35 15.07 22.85
CA ARG A 36 -9.56 15.60 21.72
C ARG A 36 -8.60 14.61 21.05
N TRP A 37 -8.54 13.37 21.53
CA TRP A 37 -7.55 12.38 21.07
C TRP A 37 -8.18 11.32 20.16
N VAL A 38 -7.40 10.85 19.19
CA VAL A 38 -7.64 9.60 18.48
C VAL A 38 -7.02 8.48 19.31
N VAL A 39 -7.77 7.41 19.55
CA VAL A 39 -7.33 6.25 20.33
C VAL A 39 -7.59 4.95 19.58
N ASP A 40 -6.78 3.93 19.86
CA ASP A 40 -7.01 2.56 19.40
C ASP A 40 -8.00 1.80 20.31
N GLU A 41 -8.25 0.52 20.01
CA GLU A 41 -9.15 -0.36 20.78
C GLU A 41 -8.72 -0.55 22.25
N SER A 42 -7.44 -0.36 22.58
CA SER A 42 -6.93 -0.42 23.96
C SER A 42 -7.13 0.90 24.73
N GLY A 43 -7.61 1.96 24.06
CA GLY A 43 -7.68 3.32 24.58
C GLY A 43 -6.34 4.07 24.51
N SER A 44 -5.33 3.49 23.87
CA SER A 44 -4.02 4.12 23.72
C SER A 44 -4.08 5.22 22.67
N ARG A 45 -3.48 6.38 22.97
CA ARG A 45 -3.47 7.52 22.06
C ARG A 45 -2.66 7.22 20.80
N VAL A 46 -3.28 7.41 19.64
CA VAL A 46 -2.65 7.31 18.33
C VAL A 46 -2.42 8.72 17.76
N LYS A 47 -1.20 9.01 17.31
CA LYS A 47 -0.89 10.22 16.54
C LYS A 47 -0.74 9.84 15.07
N LEU A 48 -1.63 10.34 14.22
CA LEU A 48 -1.57 10.16 12.78
C LEU A 48 -0.47 11.07 12.20
N ALA A 49 0.62 10.48 11.76
CA ALA A 49 1.68 11.12 11.00
C ALA A 49 1.57 10.60 9.56
N CYS A 50 0.80 11.32 8.74
CA CYS A 50 0.44 10.84 7.40
C CYS A 50 1.20 11.55 6.29
N VAL A 51 1.35 10.86 5.16
CA VAL A 51 1.58 11.46 3.84
C VAL A 51 0.27 11.68 3.11
N ASN A 52 0.26 12.56 2.11
CA ASN A 52 -0.78 12.60 1.09
C ASN A 52 -0.34 11.78 -0.12
N TRP A 53 -1.19 10.86 -0.58
CA TRP A 53 -0.99 10.17 -1.86
C TRP A 53 -2.10 10.56 -2.84
N PRO A 54 -1.81 11.39 -3.86
CA PRO A 54 -2.81 11.81 -4.83
C PRO A 54 -3.30 10.65 -5.71
N SER A 55 -4.62 10.58 -5.90
CA SER A 55 -5.26 9.68 -6.88
C SER A 55 -6.55 10.27 -7.51
N HIS A 56 -6.92 11.49 -7.09
CA HIS A 56 -8.14 12.18 -7.49
C HIS A 56 -8.05 12.87 -8.86
N LEU A 57 -6.91 12.75 -9.54
CA LEU A 57 -6.69 13.35 -10.84
C LEU A 57 -7.46 12.59 -11.94
N GLU A 58 -7.44 13.16 -13.13
CA GLU A 58 -8.20 12.68 -14.30
C GLU A 58 -7.99 11.19 -14.64
N PRO A 59 -6.80 10.58 -14.48
CA PRO A 59 -6.63 9.14 -14.73
C PRO A 59 -7.35 8.24 -13.73
N MET A 60 -7.77 8.79 -12.57
CA MET A 60 -8.48 8.10 -11.49
C MET A 60 -7.70 6.90 -10.94
N LEU A 61 -6.39 7.07 -10.78
CA LEU A 61 -5.47 6.09 -10.20
C LEU A 61 -4.41 6.82 -9.38
N ALA A 62 -3.84 6.16 -8.37
CA ALA A 62 -2.79 6.74 -7.56
C ALA A 62 -1.55 7.10 -8.41
N GLU A 63 -0.94 8.25 -8.10
CA GLU A 63 0.25 8.74 -8.79
C GLU A 63 1.47 7.85 -8.52
N GLY A 64 2.43 7.86 -9.45
CA GLY A 64 3.70 7.13 -9.29
C GLY A 64 3.64 5.63 -9.61
N LEU A 65 2.46 5.04 -9.84
CA LEU A 65 2.32 3.61 -10.15
C LEU A 65 2.92 3.19 -11.50
N GLY A 66 3.22 4.15 -12.37
CA GLY A 66 4.02 3.91 -13.58
C GLY A 66 5.52 3.76 -13.30
N LYS A 67 5.99 4.12 -12.11
CA LYS A 67 7.42 4.16 -11.76
C LYS A 67 7.81 3.12 -10.70
N GLN A 68 6.91 2.76 -9.77
CA GLN A 68 7.18 1.80 -8.69
C GLN A 68 5.96 0.91 -8.39
N PRO A 69 6.15 -0.33 -7.92
CA PRO A 69 5.06 -1.16 -7.40
C PRO A 69 4.37 -0.52 -6.19
N VAL A 70 3.05 -0.71 -6.03
CA VAL A 70 2.27 -0.18 -4.88
C VAL A 70 2.93 -0.54 -3.54
N GLY A 71 3.35 -1.79 -3.39
CA GLY A 71 3.99 -2.29 -2.16
C GLY A 71 5.33 -1.63 -1.87
N ALA A 72 6.10 -1.27 -2.90
CA ALA A 72 7.37 -0.56 -2.73
C ALA A 72 7.13 0.87 -2.24
N ILE A 73 6.19 1.60 -2.86
CA ILE A 73 5.82 2.96 -2.42
C ILE A 73 5.30 2.94 -0.98
N ALA A 74 4.40 2.01 -0.65
CA ALA A 74 3.89 1.87 0.71
C ALA A 74 5.00 1.51 1.72
N GLY A 75 5.94 0.66 1.32
CA GLY A 75 7.13 0.32 2.10
C GLY A 75 8.02 1.53 2.37
N ASP A 76 8.29 2.36 1.36
CA ASP A 76 9.07 3.58 1.50
C ASP A 76 8.40 4.58 2.45
N VAL A 77 7.08 4.75 2.34
CA VAL A 77 6.29 5.59 3.27
C VAL A 77 6.44 5.12 4.71
N ALA A 78 6.35 3.80 4.95
CA ALA A 78 6.53 3.23 6.27
C ALA A 78 7.98 3.39 6.77
N ALA A 79 8.98 3.19 5.90
CA ALA A 79 10.40 3.35 6.22
C ALA A 79 10.76 4.80 6.59
N MET A 80 10.06 5.79 6.04
CA MET A 80 10.17 7.20 6.43
C MET A 80 9.53 7.52 7.80
N GLY A 81 8.84 6.57 8.42
CA GLY A 81 8.21 6.73 9.74
C GLY A 81 6.78 7.26 9.72
N PHE A 82 6.13 7.32 8.55
CA PHE A 82 4.70 7.65 8.46
C PHE A 82 3.86 6.41 8.78
N ASN A 83 2.73 6.62 9.46
CA ASN A 83 1.84 5.53 9.90
C ASN A 83 0.45 5.58 9.23
N CYS A 84 0.25 6.48 8.28
CA CYS A 84 -0.99 6.60 7.53
C CYS A 84 -0.78 7.28 6.18
N VAL A 85 -1.73 7.05 5.27
CA VAL A 85 -1.81 7.71 3.98
C VAL A 85 -3.18 8.38 3.88
N ARG A 86 -3.20 9.69 3.65
CA ARG A 86 -4.39 10.39 3.16
C ARG A 86 -4.50 10.12 1.67
N LEU A 87 -5.22 9.05 1.34
CA LEU A 87 -5.50 8.65 -0.04
C LEU A 87 -6.73 9.41 -0.54
N THR A 88 -6.52 10.31 -1.49
CA THR A 88 -7.63 11.01 -2.16
C THR A 88 -8.33 10.08 -3.14
N TRP A 89 -9.49 10.45 -3.69
CA TRP A 89 -10.14 9.75 -4.81
C TRP A 89 -11.09 10.71 -5.55
N PRO A 90 -11.34 10.50 -6.86
CA PRO A 90 -12.20 11.37 -7.67
C PRO A 90 -13.67 10.97 -7.54
N THR A 91 -14.53 11.89 -7.09
CA THR A 91 -15.97 11.62 -6.95
C THR A 91 -16.64 11.32 -8.29
N PHE A 92 -16.17 11.94 -9.38
CA PHE A 92 -16.70 11.70 -10.73
C PHE A 92 -16.51 10.26 -11.22
N MET A 93 -15.56 9.50 -10.65
CA MET A 93 -15.39 8.07 -10.93
C MET A 93 -16.64 7.26 -10.61
N VAL A 94 -17.40 7.66 -9.58
CA VAL A 94 -18.63 6.95 -9.16
C VAL A 94 -19.91 7.69 -9.53
N THR A 95 -19.87 9.02 -9.71
CA THR A 95 -21.08 9.80 -10.03
C THR A 95 -21.34 9.94 -11.53
N ASN A 96 -20.33 9.82 -12.39
CA ASN A 96 -20.52 9.83 -13.84
C ASN A 96 -20.50 8.40 -14.39
N ALA A 97 -21.67 7.95 -14.84
CA ALA A 97 -21.89 6.59 -15.34
C ALA A 97 -20.95 6.19 -16.50
N SER A 98 -20.42 7.16 -17.24
CA SER A 98 -19.45 6.93 -18.33
C SER A 98 -18.13 6.31 -17.85
N TYR A 99 -17.82 6.40 -16.55
CA TYR A 99 -16.63 5.82 -15.93
C TYR A 99 -16.86 4.46 -15.26
N SER A 100 -18.12 4.05 -15.07
CA SER A 100 -18.50 2.87 -14.27
C SER A 100 -17.94 1.53 -14.79
N SER A 101 -17.71 1.43 -16.11
CA SER A 101 -17.19 0.24 -16.78
C SER A 101 -15.77 0.41 -17.30
N LEU A 102 -15.16 1.60 -17.16
CA LEU A 102 -13.81 1.83 -17.68
C LEU A 102 -12.78 1.10 -16.85
N THR A 103 -11.84 0.48 -17.55
CA THR A 103 -10.63 -0.05 -16.93
C THR A 103 -9.57 1.03 -16.77
N VAL A 104 -8.57 0.76 -15.92
CA VAL A 104 -7.37 1.59 -15.81
C VAL A 104 -6.71 1.77 -17.17
N ALA A 105 -6.51 0.69 -17.94
CA ALA A 105 -5.93 0.77 -19.28
C ALA A 105 -6.71 1.71 -20.20
N GLN A 106 -8.03 1.59 -20.24
CA GLN A 106 -8.88 2.40 -21.09
C GLN A 106 -8.86 3.88 -20.70
N SER A 107 -8.85 4.18 -19.40
CA SER A 107 -8.74 5.56 -18.89
C SER A 107 -7.43 6.20 -19.35
N PHE A 108 -6.30 5.52 -19.16
CA PHE A 108 -4.99 6.02 -19.58
C PHE A 108 -4.87 6.16 -21.10
N GLN A 109 -5.45 5.23 -21.88
CA GLN A 109 -5.48 5.33 -23.34
C GLN A 109 -6.30 6.54 -23.83
N ARG A 110 -7.46 6.81 -23.23
CA ARG A 110 -8.31 7.97 -23.56
C ARG A 110 -7.59 9.30 -23.32
N LEU A 111 -6.74 9.35 -22.31
CA LEU A 111 -5.93 10.52 -21.95
C LEU A 111 -4.58 10.57 -22.68
N ASN A 112 -4.32 9.65 -23.62
CA ASN A 112 -3.04 9.53 -24.34
C ASN A 112 -1.83 9.33 -23.40
N LEU A 113 -2.02 8.73 -22.23
CA LEU A 113 -0.99 8.45 -21.22
C LEU A 113 -0.31 7.09 -21.46
N THR A 114 0.17 6.88 -22.69
CA THR A 114 0.69 5.59 -23.15
C THR A 114 1.96 5.14 -22.42
N GLU A 115 2.90 6.07 -22.17
CA GLU A 115 4.13 5.79 -21.41
C GLU A 115 3.80 5.39 -19.95
N SER A 116 2.94 6.15 -19.28
CA SER A 116 2.50 5.85 -17.92
C SER A 116 1.80 4.49 -17.85
N LEU A 117 0.96 4.17 -18.83
CA LEU A 117 0.31 2.86 -18.91
C LEU A 117 1.32 1.72 -19.11
N ALA A 118 2.34 1.92 -19.95
CA ALA A 118 3.42 0.94 -20.13
C ALA A 118 4.18 0.72 -18.80
N GLY A 119 4.48 1.79 -18.07
CA GLY A 119 5.07 1.71 -16.74
C GLY A 119 4.19 0.95 -15.72
N ILE A 120 2.87 1.19 -15.74
CA ILE A 120 1.93 0.49 -14.86
C ILE A 120 1.88 -1.01 -15.22
N ARG A 121 1.91 -1.37 -16.50
CA ARG A 121 1.96 -2.79 -16.92
C ARG A 121 3.17 -3.52 -16.37
N VAL A 122 4.32 -2.84 -16.28
CA VAL A 122 5.55 -3.44 -15.74
C VAL A 122 5.50 -3.52 -14.22
N ASN A 123 5.18 -2.41 -13.55
CA ASN A 123 5.31 -2.30 -12.10
C ASN A 123 4.10 -2.82 -11.32
N ASN A 124 2.91 -2.76 -11.92
CA ASN A 124 1.62 -3.06 -11.29
C ASN A 124 0.67 -3.76 -12.27
N PRO A 125 1.05 -4.90 -12.91
CA PRO A 125 0.27 -5.53 -13.98
C PRO A 125 -1.17 -5.87 -13.58
N GLY A 126 -1.38 -6.25 -12.31
CA GLY A 126 -2.70 -6.61 -11.79
C GLY A 126 -3.72 -5.46 -11.72
N LEU A 127 -3.31 -4.21 -11.96
CA LEU A 127 -4.21 -3.04 -11.96
C LEU A 127 -4.79 -2.72 -13.34
N VAL A 128 -4.11 -3.11 -14.41
CA VAL A 128 -4.34 -2.62 -15.78
C VAL A 128 -5.75 -2.94 -16.28
N ASP A 129 -6.23 -4.14 -15.98
CA ASP A 129 -7.53 -4.63 -16.45
C ASP A 129 -8.66 -4.43 -15.43
N LEU A 130 -8.36 -3.82 -14.28
CA LEU A 130 -9.38 -3.52 -13.28
C LEU A 130 -10.23 -2.35 -13.73
N LYS A 131 -11.51 -2.39 -13.39
CA LYS A 131 -12.33 -1.17 -13.41
C LYS A 131 -11.71 -0.15 -12.47
N LEU A 132 -11.84 1.13 -12.81
CA LEU A 132 -11.29 2.22 -12.01
C LEU A 132 -11.68 2.11 -10.53
N ILE A 133 -12.96 1.84 -10.24
CA ILE A 133 -13.44 1.64 -8.86
C ILE A 133 -12.83 0.43 -8.15
N ASP A 134 -12.50 -0.64 -8.89
CA ASP A 134 -11.94 -1.86 -8.33
C ASP A 134 -10.46 -1.69 -7.99
N ALA A 135 -9.76 -0.70 -8.57
CA ALA A 135 -8.39 -0.36 -8.22
C ALA A 135 -8.26 0.28 -6.82
N PHE A 136 -9.37 0.76 -6.23
CA PHE A 136 -9.42 1.34 -4.88
C PHE A 136 -9.86 0.36 -3.79
N LYS A 137 -10.22 -0.87 -4.15
CA LYS A 137 -10.63 -1.89 -3.19
C LYS A 137 -9.41 -2.55 -2.56
N ALA A 138 -9.42 -2.72 -1.24
CA ALA A 138 -8.47 -3.58 -0.56
C ALA A 138 -8.59 -5.01 -1.11
N ARG A 139 -7.46 -5.62 -1.44
CA ARG A 139 -7.36 -7.01 -1.88
C ARG A 139 -6.70 -7.85 -0.81
#